data_AF-A0A7V5FU22-F1
#
_entry.id   AF-A0A7V5FU22-F1
#
_cell.length_a   1.000
_cell.length_b   1.000
_cell.length_c   1.000
_cell.angle_alpha   90.00
_cell.angle_beta   90.00
_cell.angle_gamma   90.00
#
_symmetry.space_group_name_H-M   'P 1'
#
loop_
_entity.id
_entity.type
_entity.pdbx_description
1 polymer ?
#
loop_
_entity_poly.entity_id
_entity_poly.type
_entity_poly.pdbx_seq_one_letter_code
_entity_poly.pdbx_strand_id
1 'polypeptide(L)'
;MLGFTVSLLSLRALDPVLPGEFDGIYDGREYARSQEYTRVTTRFSMLQSTLMLPLTIFFILLGGFNILDGWARSFGFSSIFTGLVFTGLLLLLSGLVQLPFTLYSTFVIENRFGLNRTTIKTFVLDILKTLLLTVLLGGPVLALILWFFEWGGSLAWLYCWFLVITLTVIMQFVAPVIILPLFNRFVPLEDGPLRQAITNYAGRQNFPLQGIYTMDGSKRSNKLNAFFTGFGRYRRIVFFDTLLDKMNVDELVAILAHEMGHFKKKHILKMMVATILQTGLMFALLSLFIRNSGLFAAFGMEHLSIYAGLVFFGFLYSPISTVLSIVGNRFSRQYEYEADGYAVATTGLGPELIMGLKKLCRANMSNLTPHPLQVLLQYSHPPVLQRIEAIKTIKTGT
;
A
#
# COMPACT_ATOMS: atom_id res chain seq x y z
N MET A 1 1.80 15.90 -14.56
CA MET A 1 1.01 15.90 -15.80
C MET A 1 0.27 14.58 -16.03
N LEU A 2 0.94 13.42 -16.16
CA LEU A 2 0.27 12.13 -16.40
C LEU A 2 -0.81 11.79 -15.37
N GLY A 3 -0.49 11.86 -14.07
CA GLY A 3 -1.45 11.55 -13.00
C GLY A 3 -2.72 12.41 -13.05
N PHE A 4 -2.59 13.72 -13.29
CA PHE A 4 -3.72 14.64 -13.41
C PHE A 4 -4.64 14.27 -14.59
N THR A 5 -4.05 13.98 -15.76
CA THR A 5 -4.81 13.56 -16.95
C THR A 5 -5.56 12.27 -16.69
N VAL A 6 -4.93 11.29 -16.04
CA VAL A 6 -5.53 9.99 -15.70
C VAL A 6 -6.70 10.18 -14.72
N SER A 7 -6.54 11.02 -13.70
CA SER A 7 -7.61 11.37 -12.77
C SER A 7 -8.78 12.05 -13.48
N LEU A 8 -8.52 12.97 -14.42
CA LEU A 8 -9.57 13.63 -15.20
C LEU A 8 -10.34 12.65 -16.09
N LEU A 9 -9.62 11.74 -16.77
CA LEU A 9 -10.23 10.70 -17.59
C LEU A 9 -11.07 9.74 -16.73
N SER A 10 -10.57 9.36 -15.55
CA SER A 10 -11.33 8.57 -14.59
C SER A 10 -12.63 9.25 -14.15
N LEU A 11 -12.60 10.56 -13.90
CA LEU A 11 -13.81 11.31 -13.53
C LEU A 11 -14.83 11.37 -14.68
N ARG A 12 -14.36 11.45 -15.92
CA ARG A 12 -15.21 11.45 -17.12
C ARG A 12 -15.78 10.07 -17.44
N ALA A 13 -15.09 9.00 -17.05
CA ALA A 13 -15.52 7.63 -17.26
C ALA A 13 -16.60 7.15 -16.28
N LEU A 14 -16.91 7.93 -15.24
CA LEU A 14 -17.93 7.59 -14.25
C LEU A 14 -19.31 7.50 -14.90
N ASP A 15 -19.80 6.27 -15.03
CA ASP A 15 -21.12 5.99 -15.59
C ASP A 15 -22.22 6.18 -14.53
N PRO A 16 -23.22 7.07 -14.74
CA PRO A 16 -24.35 7.21 -13.84
C PRO A 16 -25.27 5.98 -13.82
N VAL A 17 -25.22 5.12 -14.83
CA VAL A 17 -26.00 3.89 -14.89
C VAL A 17 -25.30 2.82 -14.05
N LEU A 18 -26.06 2.19 -13.15
CA LEU A 18 -25.56 1.07 -12.35
C LEU A 18 -25.32 -0.14 -13.28
N PRO A 19 -24.14 -0.76 -13.27
CA PRO A 19 -23.94 -2.01 -14.00
C PRO A 19 -24.88 -3.09 -13.48
N GLY A 20 -25.58 -3.81 -14.36
CA GLY A 20 -26.62 -4.79 -13.97
C GLY A 20 -26.14 -5.90 -13.03
N GLU A 21 -24.83 -6.20 -12.99
CA GLU A 21 -24.26 -7.10 -11.98
C GLU A 21 -24.50 -6.63 -10.54
N PHE A 22 -24.70 -5.34 -10.32
CA PHE A 22 -24.89 -4.76 -9.00
C PHE A 22 -26.36 -4.47 -8.66
N ASP A 23 -27.30 -4.94 -9.49
CA ASP A 23 -28.73 -4.86 -9.20
C ASP A 23 -29.05 -5.57 -7.89
N GLY A 24 -29.82 -4.91 -7.03
CA GLY A 24 -30.15 -5.40 -5.69
C GLY A 24 -29.02 -5.28 -4.65
N ILE A 25 -27.80 -4.92 -5.06
CA ILE A 25 -26.69 -4.63 -4.14
C ILE A 25 -26.68 -3.16 -3.74
N TYR A 26 -26.76 -2.28 -4.72
CA TYR A 26 -26.87 -0.83 -4.53
C TYR A 26 -28.32 -0.39 -4.72
N ASP A 27 -28.76 0.58 -3.92
CA ASP A 27 -29.86 1.45 -4.35
C ASP A 27 -29.31 2.62 -5.21
N GLY A 28 -30.19 3.27 -5.99
CA GLY A 28 -29.77 4.36 -6.89
C GLY A 28 -29.12 5.55 -6.16
N ARG A 29 -29.49 5.80 -4.89
CA ARG A 29 -28.91 6.87 -4.07
C ARG A 29 -27.54 6.48 -3.53
N GLU A 30 -27.36 5.23 -3.11
CA GLU A 30 -26.09 4.67 -2.66
C GLU A 30 -25.08 4.62 -3.79
N TYR A 31 -25.49 4.23 -5.00
CA TYR A 31 -24.60 4.27 -6.16
C TYR A 31 -24.17 5.69 -6.48
N ALA A 32 -25.11 6.63 -6.56
CA ALA A 32 -24.80 8.05 -6.75
C ALA A 32 -23.86 8.60 -5.66
N ARG A 33 -24.03 8.17 -4.40
CA ARG A 33 -23.15 8.53 -3.29
C ARG A 33 -21.74 7.95 -3.45
N SER A 34 -21.59 6.71 -3.91
CA SER A 34 -20.26 6.11 -4.19
C SER A 34 -19.54 6.82 -5.34
N GLN A 35 -20.29 7.26 -6.35
CA GLN A 35 -19.79 8.07 -7.45
C GLN A 35 -19.35 9.46 -6.96
N GLU A 36 -20.13 10.08 -6.07
CA GLU A 36 -19.74 11.33 -5.43
C GLU A 36 -18.47 11.18 -4.57
N TYR A 37 -18.34 10.09 -3.82
CA TYR A 37 -17.12 9.79 -3.07
C TYR A 37 -15.89 9.74 -3.99
N THR A 38 -15.99 9.02 -5.12
CA THR A 38 -14.94 8.96 -6.14
C THR A 38 -14.62 10.35 -6.70
N ARG A 39 -15.63 11.19 -6.96
CA ARG A 39 -15.44 12.57 -7.43
C ARG A 39 -14.70 13.43 -6.42
N VAL A 40 -15.14 13.44 -5.17
CA VAL A 40 -14.57 14.28 -4.10
C VAL A 40 -13.13 13.87 -3.82
N THR A 41 -12.87 12.57 -3.63
CA THR A 41 -11.52 12.05 -3.34
C THR A 41 -10.56 12.30 -4.51
N THR A 42 -10.99 12.07 -5.75
CA THR A 42 -10.16 12.30 -6.93
C THR A 42 -9.86 13.79 -7.13
N ARG A 43 -10.86 14.67 -7.01
CA ARG A 43 -10.65 16.13 -7.10
C ARG A 43 -9.74 16.64 -5.99
N PHE A 44 -9.88 16.13 -4.78
CA PHE A 44 -9.01 16.46 -3.66
C PHE A 44 -7.57 16.02 -3.90
N SER A 45 -7.36 14.80 -4.40
CA SER A 45 -6.04 14.30 -4.78
C SER A 45 -5.40 15.13 -5.91
N MET A 46 -6.20 15.54 -6.91
CA MET A 46 -5.75 16.45 -7.97
C MET A 46 -5.35 17.82 -7.40
N LEU A 47 -6.15 18.40 -6.51
CA LEU A 47 -5.83 19.67 -5.84
C LEU A 47 -4.53 19.55 -5.05
N GLN A 48 -4.40 18.52 -4.22
CA GLN A 48 -3.19 18.26 -3.45
C GLN A 48 -1.97 18.15 -4.36
N SER A 49 -2.05 17.35 -5.43
CA SER A 49 -0.94 17.17 -6.39
C SER A 49 -0.57 18.49 -7.09
N THR A 50 -1.57 19.29 -7.47
CA THR A 50 -1.38 20.60 -8.11
C THR A 50 -0.76 21.62 -7.17
N LEU A 51 -1.01 21.54 -5.85
CA LEU A 51 -0.39 22.42 -4.86
C LEU A 51 1.03 21.96 -4.47
N MET A 52 1.24 20.65 -4.35
CA MET A 52 2.54 20.09 -3.96
C MET A 52 3.62 20.27 -5.02
N LEU A 53 3.27 20.19 -6.30
CA LEU A 53 4.23 20.36 -7.39
C LEU A 53 4.92 21.73 -7.37
N PRO A 54 4.21 22.88 -7.44
CA PRO A 54 4.84 24.18 -7.38
C PRO A 54 5.53 24.41 -6.03
N LEU A 55 4.97 23.93 -4.92
CA LEU A 55 5.64 24.02 -3.62
C LEU A 55 7.01 23.32 -3.62
N THR A 56 7.09 22.14 -4.22
CA THR A 56 8.35 21.39 -4.37
C THR A 56 9.31 22.13 -5.30
N ILE A 57 8.83 22.68 -6.42
CA ILE A 57 9.64 23.46 -7.35
C ILE A 57 10.19 24.72 -6.66
N PHE A 58 9.36 25.49 -5.94
CA PHE A 58 9.80 26.65 -5.18
C PHE A 58 10.79 26.26 -4.10
N PHE A 59 10.57 25.14 -3.39
CA PHE A 59 11.52 24.63 -2.41
C PHE A 59 12.89 24.32 -3.03
N ILE A 60 12.92 23.75 -4.24
CA ILE A 60 14.18 23.53 -4.99
C ILE A 60 14.81 24.85 -5.41
N LEU A 61 14.05 25.74 -6.07
CA LEU A 61 14.56 27.00 -6.64
C LEU A 61 15.06 27.99 -5.57
N LEU A 62 14.46 27.97 -4.39
CA LEU A 62 14.91 28.78 -3.24
C LEU A 62 16.08 28.15 -2.47
N GLY A 63 16.64 27.04 -2.95
CA GLY A 63 17.75 26.35 -2.30
C GLY A 63 17.35 25.68 -0.97
N GLY A 64 16.09 25.29 -0.80
CA GLY A 64 15.57 24.71 0.43
C GLY A 64 16.35 23.48 0.92
N PHE A 65 16.83 22.64 0.00
CA PHE A 65 17.74 21.53 0.35
C PHE A 65 19.08 22.02 0.90
N ASN A 66 19.68 23.04 0.31
CA ASN A 66 20.95 23.62 0.77
C ASN A 66 20.79 24.31 2.13
N ILE A 67 19.66 24.99 2.37
CA ILE A 67 19.34 25.61 3.67
C ILE A 67 19.26 24.53 4.77
N LEU A 68 18.54 23.43 4.51
CA LEU A 68 18.45 22.32 5.45
C LEU A 68 19.80 21.64 5.67
N ASP A 69 20.60 21.50 4.62
CA ASP A 69 21.96 20.95 4.70
C ASP A 69 22.88 21.82 5.58
N GLY A 70 22.89 23.14 5.35
CA GLY A 70 23.65 24.09 6.15
C GLY A 70 23.23 24.08 7.62
N TRP A 71 21.92 24.03 7.89
CA TRP A 71 21.40 23.85 9.25
C TRP A 71 21.86 22.53 9.88
N ALA A 72 21.74 21.41 9.19
CA ALA A 72 22.19 20.12 9.69
C ALA A 72 23.72 20.08 9.96
N ARG A 73 24.51 20.76 9.12
CA ARG A 73 25.98 20.88 9.29
C ARG A 73 26.37 21.81 10.43
N SER A 74 25.57 22.84 10.73
CA SER A 74 25.86 23.81 11.80
C SER A 74 26.04 23.17 13.19
N PHE A 75 25.47 21.98 13.40
CA PHE A 75 25.64 21.22 14.65
C PHE A 75 27.03 20.59 14.81
N GLY A 76 27.87 20.57 13.75
CA GLY A 76 29.24 20.05 13.82
C GLY A 76 29.36 18.53 14.02
N PHE A 77 28.30 17.77 13.73
CA PHE A 77 28.31 16.30 13.86
C PHE A 77 29.10 15.61 12.73
N SER A 78 29.36 14.31 12.90
CA SER A 78 29.89 13.46 11.82
C SER A 78 28.94 13.40 10.63
N SER A 79 29.47 13.12 9.44
CA SER A 79 28.70 13.03 8.17
C SER A 79 27.43 12.16 8.26
N ILE A 80 27.51 11.00 8.92
CA ILE A 80 26.36 10.12 9.12
C ILE A 80 25.27 10.80 9.98
N PHE A 81 25.64 11.37 11.12
CA PHE A 81 24.69 12.08 12.00
C PHE A 81 24.11 13.32 11.33
N THR A 82 24.91 14.09 10.58
CA THR A 82 24.42 15.19 9.75
C THR A 82 23.39 14.69 8.74
N GLY A 83 23.64 13.56 8.09
CA GLY A 83 22.67 12.93 7.19
C GLY A 83 21.36 12.52 7.87
N LEU A 84 21.44 11.95 9.08
CA LEU A 84 20.24 11.63 9.87
C LEU A 84 19.44 12.88 10.25
N VAL A 85 20.11 13.94 10.68
CA VAL A 85 19.46 15.23 11.01
C VAL A 85 18.83 15.84 9.76
N PHE A 86 19.56 15.92 8.66
CA PHE A 86 19.07 16.42 7.38
C PHE A 86 17.81 15.67 6.92
N THR A 87 17.87 14.34 6.86
CA THR A 87 16.73 13.53 6.43
C THR A 87 15.57 13.64 7.42
N GLY A 88 15.84 13.68 8.73
CA GLY A 88 14.83 13.88 9.77
C GLY A 88 14.09 15.20 9.64
N LEU A 89 14.82 16.31 9.42
CA LEU A 89 14.25 17.64 9.19
C LEU A 89 13.41 17.67 7.91
N LEU A 90 13.90 17.06 6.82
CA LEU A 90 13.17 16.99 5.57
C LEU A 90 11.86 16.19 5.72
N LEU A 91 11.88 15.05 6.41
CA LEU A 91 10.70 14.25 6.70
C LEU A 91 9.70 14.99 7.60
N LEU A 92 10.20 15.70 8.61
CA LEU A 92 9.36 16.53 9.48
C LEU A 92 8.66 17.62 8.68
N LEU A 93 9.40 18.37 7.86
CA LEU A 93 8.85 19.43 7.02
C LEU A 93 7.81 18.89 6.05
N SER A 94 8.12 17.77 5.37
CA SER A 94 7.18 17.09 4.47
C SER A 94 5.91 16.65 5.20
N GLY A 95 6.05 16.08 6.40
CA GLY A 95 4.94 15.66 7.25
C GLY A 95 4.04 16.84 7.65
N LEU A 96 4.63 17.97 8.06
CA LEU A 96 3.90 19.19 8.42
C LEU A 96 3.12 19.76 7.23
N VAL A 97 3.73 19.77 6.03
CA VAL A 97 3.08 20.21 4.79
C VAL A 97 1.92 19.27 4.38
N GLN A 98 2.04 17.97 4.63
CA GLN A 98 1.00 16.97 4.32
C GLN A 98 -0.11 16.88 5.38
N LEU A 99 0.14 17.36 6.61
CA LEU A 99 -0.76 17.23 7.74
C LEU A 99 -2.15 17.85 7.48
N PRO A 100 -2.28 19.09 6.94
CA PRO A 100 -3.60 19.66 6.63
C PRO A 100 -4.42 18.81 5.65
N PHE A 101 -3.75 18.24 4.63
CA PHE A 101 -4.42 17.38 3.66
C PHE A 101 -4.91 16.07 4.28
N THR A 102 -4.09 15.48 5.14
CA THR A 102 -4.43 14.24 5.87
C THR A 102 -5.59 14.46 6.84
N LEU A 103 -5.59 15.59 7.56
CA LEU A 103 -6.68 16.00 8.45
C LEU A 103 -7.98 16.19 7.67
N TYR A 104 -7.94 16.93 6.56
CA TYR A 104 -9.12 17.17 5.73
C TYR A 104 -9.67 15.88 5.12
N SER A 105 -8.79 15.03 4.59
CA SER A 105 -9.19 13.73 4.06
C SER A 105 -9.87 12.86 5.12
N THR A 106 -9.31 12.78 6.33
CA THR A 106 -9.82 11.91 7.40
C THR A 106 -11.08 12.45 8.06
N PHE A 107 -11.06 13.71 8.51
CA PHE A 107 -12.11 14.28 9.36
C PHE A 107 -13.20 15.03 8.58
N VAL A 108 -12.97 15.37 7.31
CA VAL A 108 -13.98 16.02 6.46
C VAL A 108 -14.47 15.05 5.39
N ILE A 109 -13.60 14.55 4.52
CA ILE A 109 -14.03 13.70 3.39
C ILE A 109 -14.53 12.34 3.90
N GLU A 110 -13.69 11.54 4.54
CA GLU A 110 -14.09 10.19 5.00
C GLU A 110 -15.25 10.26 6.00
N ASN A 111 -15.31 11.30 6.85
CA ASN A 111 -16.43 11.52 7.77
C ASN A 111 -17.74 11.83 7.04
N ARG A 112 -17.73 12.67 6.00
CA ARG A 112 -18.90 12.98 5.16
C ARG A 112 -19.53 11.72 4.54
N PHE A 113 -18.69 10.74 4.19
CA PHE A 113 -19.14 9.47 3.62
C PHE A 113 -19.39 8.38 4.68
N GLY A 114 -19.27 8.71 5.97
CA GLY A 114 -19.51 7.76 7.07
C GLY A 114 -18.47 6.64 7.12
N LEU A 115 -17.28 6.85 6.54
CA LEU A 115 -16.20 5.88 6.49
C LEU A 115 -15.18 6.08 7.62
N ASN A 116 -15.09 7.28 8.20
CA ASN A 116 -14.19 7.55 9.33
C ASN A 116 -14.80 7.12 10.67
N ARG A 117 -14.01 6.42 11.48
CA ARG A 117 -14.27 6.14 12.91
C ARG A 117 -13.15 6.62 13.82
N THR A 118 -12.07 7.15 13.23
CA THR A 118 -10.89 7.62 13.95
C THR A 118 -11.21 8.87 14.76
N THR A 119 -10.86 8.85 16.05
CA THR A 119 -10.92 10.04 16.92
C THR A 119 -9.63 10.85 16.80
N ILE A 120 -9.66 12.14 17.17
CA ILE A 120 -8.46 13.00 17.18
C ILE A 120 -7.35 12.38 18.05
N LYS A 121 -7.70 11.78 19.20
CA LYS A 121 -6.74 11.09 20.06
C LYS A 121 -6.07 9.91 19.34
N THR A 122 -6.85 9.05 18.69
CA THR A 122 -6.29 7.91 17.92
C THR A 122 -5.41 8.41 16.79
N PHE A 123 -5.83 9.45 16.06
CA PHE A 123 -5.08 10.04 14.96
C PHE A 123 -3.71 10.58 15.40
N VAL A 124 -3.66 11.37 16.48
CA VAL A 124 -2.40 11.92 17.01
C VAL A 124 -1.49 10.81 17.54
N LEU A 125 -2.04 9.84 18.27
CA LEU A 125 -1.27 8.70 18.77
C LEU A 125 -0.69 7.85 17.64
N ASP A 126 -1.42 7.67 16.54
CA ASP A 126 -0.94 6.94 15.38
C ASP A 126 0.19 7.69 14.68
N ILE A 127 0.11 9.02 14.56
CA ILE A 127 1.23 9.85 14.06
C ILE A 127 2.46 9.70 14.95
N LEU A 128 2.32 9.81 16.27
CA LEU A 128 3.44 9.71 17.21
C LEU A 128 4.08 8.32 17.19
N LYS A 129 3.28 7.24 17.16
CA LYS A 129 3.79 5.88 17.02
C LYS A 129 4.52 5.67 15.70
N THR A 130 3.97 6.19 14.61
CA THR A 130 4.59 6.09 13.28
C THR A 130 5.92 6.85 13.23
N LEU A 131 5.97 8.06 13.81
CA LEU A 131 7.21 8.82 13.94
C LEU A 131 8.25 8.07 14.77
N LEU A 132 7.86 7.55 15.93
CA LEU A 132 8.75 6.78 16.80
C LEU A 132 9.30 5.54 16.08
N LEU A 133 8.46 4.76 15.41
CA LEU A 133 8.90 3.60 14.63
C LEU A 133 9.81 4.00 13.47
N THR A 134 9.53 5.12 12.80
CA THR A 134 10.37 5.64 11.71
C THR A 134 11.75 6.01 12.22
N VAL A 135 11.87 6.65 13.39
CA VAL A 135 13.16 6.98 14.00
C VAL A 135 13.88 5.72 14.48
N LEU A 136 13.21 4.83 15.21
CA LEU A 136 13.82 3.64 15.82
C LEU A 136 14.23 2.57 14.80
N LEU A 137 13.46 2.41 13.71
CA LEU A 137 13.75 1.41 12.68
C LEU A 137 14.45 2.07 11.48
N GLY A 138 13.93 3.18 10.98
CA GLY A 138 14.46 3.86 9.79
C GLY A 138 15.78 4.58 10.05
N GLY A 139 15.96 5.18 11.23
CA GLY A 139 17.19 5.88 11.60
C GLY A 139 18.44 4.99 11.54
N PRO A 140 18.48 3.84 12.24
CA PRO A 140 19.61 2.92 12.16
C PRO A 140 19.86 2.36 10.76
N VAL A 141 18.79 2.06 10.01
CA VAL A 141 18.91 1.57 8.63
C VAL A 141 19.53 2.62 7.72
N LEU A 142 19.07 3.87 7.82
CA LEU A 142 19.64 4.98 7.08
C LEU A 142 21.11 5.20 7.47
N ALA A 143 21.43 5.17 8.77
CA ALA A 143 22.81 5.31 9.25
C ALA A 143 23.74 4.25 8.64
N LEU A 144 23.29 2.99 8.59
CA LEU A 144 24.05 1.89 7.96
C LEU A 144 24.21 2.08 6.44
N ILE A 145 23.16 2.54 5.75
CA ILE A 145 23.24 2.84 4.31
C ILE A 145 24.26 3.95 4.05
N LEU A 146 24.22 5.04 4.83
CA LEU A 146 25.19 6.13 4.72
C LEU A 146 26.61 5.63 4.98
N TRP A 147 26.80 4.86 6.05
CA TRP A 147 28.08 4.26 6.39
C TRP A 147 28.63 3.36 5.28
N PHE A 148 27.80 2.49 4.68
CA PHE A 148 28.22 1.63 3.57
C PHE A 148 28.63 2.43 2.34
N PHE A 149 27.98 3.55 2.02
CA PHE A 149 28.37 4.41 0.90
C PHE A 149 29.58 5.32 1.20
N GLU A 150 29.90 5.56 2.47
CA GLU A 150 31.15 6.23 2.86
C GLU A 150 32.34 5.28 2.80
N TRP A 151 32.19 4.05 3.30
CA TRP A 151 33.28 3.09 3.45
C TRP A 151 33.40 2.04 2.33
N GLY A 152 32.27 1.53 1.83
CA GLY A 152 32.20 0.32 1.00
C GLY A 152 32.67 0.45 -0.45
N GLY A 153 33.16 1.63 -0.86
CA GLY A 153 33.70 1.87 -2.20
C GLY A 153 32.72 1.50 -3.32
N SER A 154 33.22 0.82 -4.37
CA SER A 154 32.40 0.38 -5.52
C SER A 154 31.39 -0.71 -5.18
N LEU A 155 31.58 -1.45 -4.08
CA LEU A 155 30.68 -2.52 -3.64
C LEU A 155 29.64 -2.05 -2.61
N ALA A 156 29.65 -0.76 -2.22
CA ALA A 156 28.73 -0.18 -1.26
C ALA A 156 27.26 -0.52 -1.55
N TRP A 157 26.88 -0.48 -2.83
CA TRP A 157 25.51 -0.76 -3.25
C TRP A 157 25.10 -2.21 -3.01
N LEU A 158 26.02 -3.17 -3.10
CA LEU A 158 25.75 -4.57 -2.76
C LEU A 158 25.49 -4.72 -1.26
N TYR A 159 26.30 -4.09 -0.41
CA TYR A 159 26.08 -4.12 1.04
C TYR A 159 24.73 -3.51 1.43
N CYS A 160 24.38 -2.35 0.86
CA CYS A 160 23.07 -1.73 1.04
C CYS A 160 21.94 -2.62 0.55
N TRP A 161 22.10 -3.26 -0.61
CA TRP A 161 21.12 -4.17 -1.18
C TRP A 161 20.90 -5.40 -0.28
N PHE A 162 21.97 -6.06 0.18
CA PHE A 162 21.88 -7.19 1.11
C PHE A 162 21.24 -6.78 2.43
N LEU A 163 21.61 -5.62 2.99
CA LEU A 163 21.00 -5.08 4.20
C LEU A 163 19.48 -4.91 4.02
N VAL A 164 19.05 -4.21 2.96
CA VAL A 164 17.63 -3.92 2.72
C VAL A 164 16.82 -5.18 2.42
N ILE A 165 17.36 -6.14 1.66
CA ILE A 165 16.69 -7.43 1.44
C ILE A 165 16.52 -8.16 2.76
N THR A 166 17.61 -8.27 3.55
CA THR A 166 17.58 -8.99 4.83
C THR A 166 16.54 -8.38 5.76
N LEU A 167 16.52 -7.05 5.86
CA LEU A 167 15.53 -6.33 6.65
C LEU A 167 14.11 -6.52 6.11
N THR A 168 13.90 -6.48 4.79
CA THR A 168 12.58 -6.70 4.19
C THR A 168 12.05 -8.10 4.51
N VAL A 169 12.91 -9.12 4.41
CA VAL A 169 12.56 -10.50 4.79
C VAL A 169 12.24 -10.58 6.28
N ILE A 170 13.07 -10.00 7.16
CA ILE A 170 12.82 -9.97 8.61
C ILE A 170 11.49 -9.27 8.92
N MET A 171 11.23 -8.14 8.26
CA MET A 171 10.03 -7.33 8.47
C MET A 171 8.75 -8.06 8.07
N GLN A 172 8.81 -9.03 7.15
CA GLN A 172 7.68 -9.91 6.84
C GLN A 172 7.20 -10.72 8.06
N PHE A 173 8.10 -11.01 9.02
CA PHE A 173 7.78 -11.71 10.27
C PHE A 173 7.54 -10.74 11.42
N VAL A 174 8.36 -9.69 11.52
CA VAL A 174 8.31 -8.72 12.62
C VAL A 174 7.10 -7.81 12.52
N ALA A 175 6.77 -7.30 11.33
CA ALA A 175 5.73 -6.29 11.18
C ALA A 175 4.35 -6.80 11.66
N PRO A 176 3.91 -8.03 11.33
CA PRO A 176 2.61 -8.48 11.79
C PRO A 176 2.52 -8.81 13.28
N VAL A 177 3.62 -9.23 13.88
CA VAL A 177 3.66 -9.72 15.27
C VAL A 177 3.95 -8.59 16.25
N ILE A 178 4.75 -7.62 15.84
CA ILE A 178 5.20 -6.52 16.70
C ILE A 178 4.58 -5.20 16.26
N ILE A 179 4.64 -4.85 14.97
CA ILE A 179 4.22 -3.51 14.51
C ILE A 179 2.70 -3.38 14.47
N LEU A 180 1.98 -4.30 13.81
CA LEU A 180 0.51 -4.21 13.71
C LEU A 180 -0.19 -4.16 15.09
N PRO A 181 0.22 -4.96 16.11
CA PRO A 181 -0.41 -4.90 17.43
C PRO A 181 -0.18 -3.60 18.20
N LEU A 182 0.80 -2.77 17.81
CA LEU A 182 0.95 -1.42 18.39
C LEU A 182 -0.20 -0.49 17.96
N PHE A 183 -0.86 -0.77 16.85
CA PHE A 183 -1.93 0.05 16.28
C PHE A 183 -3.33 -0.55 16.52
N ASN A 184 -3.44 -1.87 16.48
CA ASN A 184 -4.72 -2.59 16.48
C ASN A 184 -4.72 -3.72 17.51
N ARG A 185 -5.90 -4.05 18.03
CA ARG A 185 -6.11 -5.20 18.90
C ARG A 185 -6.43 -6.42 18.06
N PHE A 186 -5.70 -7.50 18.31
CA PHE A 186 -5.94 -8.81 17.70
C PHE A 186 -6.53 -9.74 18.75
N VAL A 187 -7.67 -10.35 18.45
CA VAL A 187 -8.34 -11.32 19.32
C VAL A 187 -8.54 -12.61 18.52
N PRO A 188 -8.30 -13.81 19.08
CA PRO A 188 -8.62 -15.06 18.40
C PRO A 188 -10.10 -15.09 17.98
N LEU A 189 -10.38 -15.64 16.79
CA LEU A 189 -11.76 -15.79 16.33
C LEU A 189 -12.51 -16.74 17.27
N GLU A 190 -13.70 -16.31 17.68
CA GLU A 190 -14.59 -17.09 18.55
C GLU A 190 -14.90 -18.46 17.96
N ASP A 191 -15.12 -19.44 18.83
CA ASP A 191 -15.57 -20.76 18.40
C ASP A 191 -16.99 -20.66 17.84
N GLY A 192 -17.19 -21.22 16.65
CA GLY A 192 -18.48 -21.15 15.97
C GLY A 192 -18.44 -21.72 14.55
N PRO A 193 -19.55 -21.65 13.82
CA PRO A 193 -19.68 -22.22 12.47
C PRO A 193 -18.62 -21.72 11.50
N LEU A 194 -18.30 -20.42 11.55
CA LEU A 194 -17.27 -19.82 10.70
C LEU A 194 -15.89 -20.42 10.95
N ARG A 195 -15.46 -20.49 12.21
CA ARG A 195 -14.15 -21.04 12.57
C ARG A 195 -14.03 -22.50 12.15
N GLN A 196 -15.08 -23.29 12.33
CA GLN A 196 -15.12 -24.68 11.90
C GLN A 196 -15.05 -24.80 10.37
N ALA A 197 -15.85 -24.02 9.63
CA ALA A 197 -15.85 -24.02 8.17
C ALA A 197 -14.46 -23.66 7.60
N ILE A 198 -13.82 -22.63 8.15
CA ILE A 198 -12.46 -22.23 7.77
C ILE A 198 -11.46 -23.34 8.07
N THR A 199 -11.50 -23.92 9.27
CA THR A 199 -10.55 -24.96 9.68
C THR A 199 -10.70 -26.22 8.83
N ASN A 200 -11.94 -26.61 8.52
CA ASN A 200 -12.25 -27.74 7.65
C ASN A 200 -11.75 -27.50 6.22
N TYR A 201 -12.01 -26.31 5.66
CA TYR A 201 -11.55 -25.96 4.32
C TYR A 201 -10.01 -25.93 4.25
N ALA A 202 -9.36 -25.29 5.22
CA ALA A 202 -7.90 -25.27 5.30
C ALA A 202 -7.28 -26.66 5.45
N GLY A 203 -7.92 -27.54 6.23
CA GLY A 203 -7.55 -28.95 6.36
C GLY A 203 -7.63 -29.70 5.04
N ARG A 204 -8.75 -29.58 4.30
CA ARG A 204 -8.93 -30.19 2.97
C ARG A 204 -7.87 -29.73 1.97
N GLN A 205 -7.47 -28.47 2.06
CA GLN A 205 -6.44 -27.89 1.19
C GLN A 205 -5.02 -28.10 1.71
N ASN A 206 -4.79 -28.88 2.78
CA ASN A 206 -3.49 -29.06 3.42
C ASN A 206 -2.75 -27.72 3.63
N PHE A 207 -3.46 -26.74 4.18
CA PHE A 207 -2.94 -25.40 4.39
C PHE A 207 -2.59 -25.21 5.87
N PRO A 208 -1.32 -24.98 6.21
CA PRO A 208 -0.91 -24.78 7.59
C PRO A 208 -1.43 -23.42 8.09
N LEU A 209 -2.37 -23.46 9.03
CA LEU A 209 -2.86 -22.29 9.77
C LEU A 209 -2.43 -22.41 11.24
N GLN A 210 -1.75 -21.39 11.74
CA GLN A 210 -1.42 -21.28 13.16
C GLN A 210 -2.59 -20.70 13.97
N GLY A 211 -3.41 -19.84 13.36
CA GLY A 211 -4.57 -19.26 14.04
C GLY A 211 -5.38 -18.34 13.16
N ILE A 212 -6.62 -18.07 13.60
CA ILE A 212 -7.57 -17.18 12.97
C ILE A 212 -7.88 -16.08 13.99
N TYR A 213 -7.79 -14.83 13.57
CA TYR A 213 -7.91 -13.66 14.43
C TYR A 213 -8.88 -12.65 13.84
N THR A 214 -9.51 -11.90 14.71
CA THR A 214 -10.26 -10.69 14.39
C THR A 214 -9.44 -9.48 14.82
N MET A 215 -9.42 -8.45 13.98
CA MET A 215 -8.80 -7.16 14.25
C MET A 215 -9.87 -6.06 14.33
N ASP A 216 -9.69 -5.12 15.27
CA ASP A 216 -10.57 -3.97 15.50
C ASP A 216 -10.45 -2.88 14.41
N GLY A 217 -10.65 -3.26 13.15
CA GLY A 217 -10.63 -2.35 12.00
C GLY A 217 -11.65 -1.22 12.11
N SER A 218 -12.80 -1.51 12.74
CA SER A 218 -13.87 -0.55 13.07
C SER A 218 -13.39 0.66 13.87
N LYS A 219 -12.27 0.55 14.62
CA LYS A 219 -11.66 1.67 15.34
C LYS A 219 -11.24 2.83 14.44
N ARG A 220 -10.94 2.54 13.16
CA ARG A 220 -10.47 3.53 12.19
C ARG A 220 -11.43 3.75 11.05
N SER A 221 -12.06 2.68 10.56
CA SER A 221 -12.94 2.79 9.41
C SER A 221 -14.03 1.72 9.38
N ASN A 222 -15.15 2.04 8.72
CA ASN A 222 -16.20 1.08 8.39
C ASN A 222 -15.89 0.24 7.13
N LYS A 223 -14.70 0.41 6.53
CA LYS A 223 -14.24 -0.37 5.38
C LYS A 223 -14.06 -1.83 5.76
N LEU A 224 -14.28 -2.70 4.79
CA LEU A 224 -14.19 -4.15 4.93
C LEU A 224 -12.85 -4.64 4.39
N ASN A 225 -12.20 -5.54 5.13
CA ASN A 225 -10.96 -6.16 4.69
C ASN A 225 -10.67 -7.48 5.43
N ALA A 226 -9.88 -8.33 4.80
CA ALA A 226 -9.25 -9.49 5.40
C ALA A 226 -7.88 -9.69 4.76
N PHE A 227 -6.94 -10.27 5.49
CA PHE A 227 -5.62 -10.56 4.93
C PHE A 227 -4.95 -11.72 5.67
N PHE A 228 -4.02 -12.36 4.96
CA PHE A 228 -3.09 -13.30 5.58
C PHE A 228 -1.86 -12.60 6.11
N THR A 229 -1.33 -13.16 7.19
CA THR A 229 -0.09 -12.71 7.74
C THR A 229 0.77 -13.85 8.27
N GLY A 230 2.06 -13.56 8.48
CA GLY A 230 3.07 -14.56 8.82
C GLY A 230 3.57 -15.36 7.60
N PHE A 231 4.58 -16.20 7.83
CA PHE A 231 5.28 -16.92 6.76
C PHE A 231 5.45 -18.40 7.12
N GLY A 232 5.56 -19.23 6.08
CA GLY A 232 5.70 -20.68 6.24
C GLY A 232 4.54 -21.30 7.03
N ARG A 233 4.85 -21.99 8.12
CA ARG A 233 3.88 -22.65 9.01
C ARG A 233 3.23 -21.71 10.04
N TYR A 234 3.77 -20.51 10.24
CA TYR A 234 3.31 -19.55 11.26
C TYR A 234 2.28 -18.57 10.72
N ARG A 235 1.46 -19.02 9.76
CA ARG A 235 0.49 -18.16 9.10
C ARG A 235 -0.75 -17.97 9.93
N ARG A 236 -1.28 -16.76 9.89
CA ARG A 236 -2.48 -16.34 10.58
C ARG A 236 -3.41 -15.67 9.59
N ILE A 237 -4.70 -15.89 9.78
CA ILE A 237 -5.74 -15.16 9.06
C ILE A 237 -6.22 -14.05 9.96
N VAL A 238 -6.36 -12.85 9.41
CA VAL A 238 -6.91 -11.69 10.12
C VAL A 238 -8.12 -11.18 9.36
N PHE A 239 -9.29 -11.24 10.01
CA PHE A 239 -10.51 -10.60 9.54
C PHE A 239 -10.71 -9.27 10.25
N PHE A 240 -11.17 -8.25 9.52
CA PHE A 240 -11.70 -7.06 10.18
C PHE A 240 -13.06 -7.42 10.80
N ASP A 241 -13.31 -6.94 12.02
CA ASP A 241 -14.62 -7.02 12.66
C ASP A 241 -15.76 -6.57 11.74
N THR A 242 -15.57 -5.46 11.02
CA THR A 242 -16.54 -4.93 10.05
C THR A 242 -16.92 -5.91 8.94
N LEU A 243 -15.99 -6.77 8.51
CA LEU A 243 -16.21 -7.77 7.46
C LEU A 243 -17.07 -8.93 7.98
N LEU A 244 -16.80 -9.39 9.20
CA LEU A 244 -17.55 -10.47 9.85
C LEU A 244 -19.01 -10.09 10.06
N ASP A 245 -19.29 -8.82 10.36
CA ASP A 245 -20.65 -8.32 10.57
C ASP A 245 -21.51 -8.29 9.30
N LYS A 246 -20.90 -8.29 8.10
CA LYS A 246 -21.60 -8.04 6.83
C LYS A 246 -21.62 -9.23 5.88
N MET A 247 -20.86 -10.29 6.18
CA MET A 247 -20.73 -11.45 5.33
C MET A 247 -21.17 -12.72 6.02
N ASN A 248 -21.78 -13.61 5.24
CA ASN A 248 -22.12 -14.94 5.74
C ASN A 248 -20.89 -15.85 5.71
N VAL A 249 -21.04 -17.06 6.28
CA VAL A 249 -19.92 -18.01 6.40
C VAL A 249 -19.35 -18.41 5.05
N ASP A 250 -20.20 -18.69 4.06
CA ASP A 250 -19.75 -19.19 2.76
C ASP A 250 -19.03 -18.10 1.94
N GLU A 251 -19.50 -16.85 2.01
CA GLU A 251 -18.82 -15.67 1.44
C GLU A 251 -17.43 -15.49 2.05
N LEU A 252 -17.31 -15.62 3.38
CA LEU A 252 -16.02 -15.52 4.08
C LEU A 252 -15.08 -16.67 3.71
N VAL A 253 -15.60 -17.90 3.59
CA VAL A 253 -14.82 -19.07 3.14
C VAL A 253 -14.36 -18.89 1.69
N ALA A 254 -15.20 -18.34 0.81
CA ALA A 254 -14.85 -18.08 -0.58
C ALA A 254 -13.74 -17.01 -0.71
N ILE A 255 -13.84 -15.90 0.06
CA ILE A 255 -12.79 -14.88 0.12
C ILE A 255 -11.50 -15.48 0.69
N LEU A 256 -11.60 -16.32 1.73
CA LEU A 256 -10.43 -17.00 2.27
C LEU A 256 -9.79 -17.93 1.24
N ALA A 257 -10.60 -18.63 0.45
CA ALA A 257 -10.12 -19.50 -0.61
C ALA A 257 -9.34 -18.72 -1.68
N HIS A 258 -9.78 -17.52 -2.04
CA HIS A 258 -9.05 -16.61 -2.93
C HIS A 258 -7.66 -16.29 -2.36
N GLU A 259 -7.63 -15.83 -1.11
CA GLU A 259 -6.38 -15.49 -0.43
C GLU A 259 -5.43 -16.70 -0.28
N MET A 260 -5.97 -17.90 -0.02
CA MET A 260 -5.19 -19.15 -0.02
C MET A 260 -4.67 -19.52 -1.41
N GLY A 261 -5.40 -19.14 -2.47
CA GLY A 261 -4.98 -19.27 -3.85
C GLY A 261 -3.68 -18.53 -4.14
N HIS A 262 -3.54 -17.30 -3.63
CA HIS A 262 -2.28 -16.55 -3.75
C HIS A 262 -1.08 -17.31 -3.17
N PHE A 263 -1.29 -17.96 -2.02
CA PHE A 263 -0.25 -18.76 -1.42
C PHE A 263 0.06 -20.02 -2.22
N LYS A 264 -0.96 -20.79 -2.62
CA LYS A 264 -0.78 -22.05 -3.36
C LYS A 264 -0.12 -21.84 -4.71
N LYS A 265 -0.41 -20.72 -5.38
CA LYS A 265 0.21 -20.31 -6.64
C LYS A 265 1.56 -19.57 -6.47
N LYS A 266 2.04 -19.46 -5.22
CA LYS A 266 3.32 -18.85 -4.83
C LYS A 266 3.46 -17.38 -5.26
N HIS A 267 2.37 -16.62 -5.31
CA HIS A 267 2.40 -15.22 -5.74
C HIS A 267 3.29 -14.36 -4.84
N ILE A 268 3.23 -14.56 -3.52
CA ILE A 268 4.08 -13.85 -2.55
C ILE A 268 5.57 -14.10 -2.85
N LEU A 269 5.95 -15.34 -3.18
CA LEU A 269 7.33 -15.67 -3.53
C LEU A 269 7.76 -15.03 -4.85
N LYS A 270 6.90 -15.09 -5.88
CA LYS A 270 7.16 -14.44 -7.18
C LYS A 270 7.36 -12.93 -7.02
N MET A 271 6.47 -12.29 -6.24
CA MET A 271 6.57 -10.86 -5.93
C MET A 271 7.82 -10.53 -5.11
N MET A 272 8.17 -11.36 -4.12
CA MET A 272 9.38 -11.17 -3.32
C MET A 272 10.65 -11.24 -4.18
N VAL A 273 10.74 -12.21 -5.10
CA VAL A 273 11.86 -12.31 -6.05
C VAL A 273 11.91 -11.07 -6.96
N ALA A 274 10.76 -10.62 -7.48
CA ALA A 274 10.70 -9.40 -8.28
C ALA A 274 11.16 -8.16 -7.50
N THR A 275 10.75 -8.01 -6.24
CA THR A 275 11.19 -6.93 -5.35
C THR A 275 12.70 -7.00 -5.05
N ILE A 276 13.26 -8.19 -4.83
CA ILE A 276 14.70 -8.40 -4.64
C ILE A 276 15.49 -7.92 -5.87
N LEU A 277 15.06 -8.31 -7.07
CA LEU A 277 15.70 -7.89 -8.32
C LEU A 277 15.56 -6.39 -8.58
N GLN A 278 14.35 -5.84 -8.36
CA GLN A 278 14.08 -4.42 -8.54
C GLN A 278 14.90 -3.55 -7.58
N THR A 279 14.99 -3.93 -6.30
CA THR A 279 15.82 -3.20 -5.33
C THR A 279 17.30 -3.29 -5.65
N GLY A 280 17.77 -4.41 -6.23
CA GLY A 280 19.15 -4.54 -6.71
C GLY A 280 19.45 -3.59 -7.85
N LEU A 281 18.56 -3.53 -8.85
CA LEU A 281 18.66 -2.56 -9.93
C LEU A 281 18.62 -1.11 -9.40
N MET A 282 17.75 -0.82 -8.45
CA MET A 282 17.65 0.50 -7.83
C MET A 282 18.95 0.90 -7.12
N PHE A 283 19.55 0.03 -6.30
CA PHE A 283 20.81 0.33 -5.62
C PHE A 283 21.99 0.42 -6.59
N ALA A 284 22.02 -0.41 -7.64
CA ALA A 284 23.02 -0.32 -8.69
C ALA A 284 22.93 1.04 -9.40
N LEU A 285 21.73 1.48 -9.80
CA LEU A 285 21.53 2.80 -10.40
C LEU A 285 21.89 3.93 -9.43
N LEU A 286 21.47 3.84 -8.17
CA LEU A 286 21.83 4.81 -7.14
C LEU A 286 23.34 4.98 -7.04
N SER A 287 24.11 3.89 -7.07
CA SER A 287 25.58 3.93 -6.99
C SER A 287 26.22 4.80 -8.07
N LEU A 288 25.59 4.90 -9.25
CA LEU A 288 26.07 5.71 -10.38
C LEU A 288 25.77 7.21 -10.18
N PHE A 289 24.70 7.55 -9.46
CA PHE A 289 24.20 8.93 -9.35
C PHE A 289 24.43 9.57 -7.97
N ILE A 290 24.76 8.80 -6.94
CA ILE A 290 24.79 9.27 -5.54
C ILE A 290 25.83 10.37 -5.28
N ARG A 291 26.87 10.49 -6.11
CA ARG A 291 27.90 11.55 -6.05
C ARG A 291 27.96 12.41 -7.33
N ASN A 292 26.90 12.41 -8.14
CA ASN A 292 26.88 13.14 -9.41
C ASN A 292 26.81 14.67 -9.18
N SER A 293 27.85 15.41 -9.54
CA SER A 293 27.91 16.87 -9.33
C SER A 293 26.84 17.66 -10.08
N GLY A 294 26.50 17.24 -11.31
CA GLY A 294 25.45 17.87 -12.11
C GLY A 294 24.07 17.77 -11.44
N LEU A 295 23.77 16.63 -10.81
CA LEU A 295 22.55 16.44 -10.04
C LEU A 295 22.50 17.40 -8.84
N PHE A 296 23.58 17.54 -8.09
CA PHE A 296 23.63 18.45 -6.94
C PHE A 296 23.51 19.92 -7.35
N ALA A 297 24.17 20.30 -8.45
CA ALA A 297 24.06 21.64 -9.02
C ALA A 297 22.61 21.96 -9.43
N ALA A 298 21.88 21.00 -10.01
CA ALA A 298 20.47 21.17 -10.37
C ALA A 298 19.54 21.39 -9.16
N PHE A 299 19.93 20.91 -7.98
CA PHE A 299 19.21 21.13 -6.71
C PHE A 299 19.78 22.29 -5.88
N GLY A 300 20.74 23.07 -6.42
CA GLY A 300 21.31 24.23 -5.76
C GLY A 300 22.17 23.91 -4.53
N MET A 301 22.77 22.72 -4.48
CA MET A 301 23.62 22.30 -3.36
C MET A 301 25.05 22.80 -3.50
N GLU A 302 25.61 23.34 -2.42
CA GLU A 302 27.01 23.76 -2.36
C GLU A 302 27.98 22.61 -2.07
N HIS A 303 27.50 21.59 -1.34
CA HIS A 303 28.32 20.47 -0.90
C HIS A 303 27.76 19.13 -1.40
N LEU A 304 28.67 18.27 -1.87
CA LEU A 304 28.36 16.88 -2.15
C LEU A 304 28.17 16.11 -0.83
N SER A 305 27.08 15.35 -0.73
CA SER A 305 26.80 14.51 0.43
C SER A 305 25.96 13.29 0.06
N ILE A 306 26.29 12.13 0.61
CA ILE A 306 25.62 10.87 0.28
C ILE A 306 24.12 10.95 0.60
N TYR A 307 23.75 11.53 1.73
CA TYR A 307 22.35 11.65 2.17
C TYR A 307 21.50 12.51 1.23
N ALA A 308 22.03 13.63 0.70
CA ALA A 308 21.29 14.43 -0.27
C ALA A 308 21.21 13.71 -1.62
N GLY A 309 22.28 12.97 -1.99
CA GLY A 309 22.29 12.12 -3.18
C GLY A 309 21.20 11.05 -3.16
N LEU A 310 20.93 10.44 -1.99
CA LEU A 310 19.80 9.50 -1.81
C LEU A 310 18.45 10.17 -2.13
N VAL A 311 18.24 11.39 -1.64
CA VAL A 311 16.99 12.14 -1.85
C VAL A 311 16.82 12.51 -3.32
N PHE A 312 17.85 13.06 -3.96
CA PHE A 312 17.79 13.47 -5.36
C PHE A 312 17.65 12.28 -6.31
N PHE A 313 18.27 11.15 -5.98
CA PHE A 313 18.04 9.92 -6.71
C PHE A 313 16.57 9.50 -6.67
N GLY A 314 15.84 9.75 -5.58
CA GLY A 314 14.39 9.52 -5.50
C GLY A 314 13.60 10.26 -6.60
N PHE A 315 13.95 11.53 -6.88
CA PHE A 315 13.34 12.30 -7.97
C PHE A 315 13.68 11.70 -9.35
N LEU A 316 14.93 11.29 -9.55
CA LEU A 316 15.40 10.68 -10.80
C LEU A 316 14.78 9.28 -11.04
N TYR A 317 14.62 8.51 -9.98
CA TYR A 317 14.11 7.14 -10.03
C TYR A 317 12.58 7.08 -10.17
N SER A 318 11.86 8.15 -9.78
CA SER A 318 10.40 8.24 -9.89
C SER A 318 9.81 7.80 -11.26
N PRO A 319 10.26 8.33 -12.41
CA PRO A 319 9.77 7.87 -13.72
C PRO A 319 10.11 6.40 -14.01
N ILE A 320 11.30 5.93 -13.63
CA ILE A 320 11.71 4.52 -13.80
C ILE A 320 10.77 3.61 -12.99
N SER A 321 10.52 3.98 -11.73
CA SER A 321 9.61 3.25 -10.84
C SER A 321 8.18 3.20 -11.37
N THR A 322 7.72 4.26 -12.04
CA THR A 322 6.41 4.32 -12.69
C THR A 322 6.30 3.34 -13.85
N VAL A 323 7.34 3.18 -14.66
CA VAL A 323 7.35 2.19 -15.75
C VAL A 323 7.36 0.77 -15.20
N LEU A 324 8.21 0.52 -14.19
CA LEU A 324 8.29 -0.79 -13.54
C LEU A 324 6.96 -1.17 -12.86
N SER A 325 6.25 -0.19 -12.28
CA SER A 325 4.96 -0.45 -11.63
C SER A 325 3.88 -0.89 -12.61
N ILE A 326 3.89 -0.42 -13.86
CA ILE A 326 2.94 -0.89 -14.90
C ILE A 326 3.11 -2.40 -15.13
N VAL A 327 4.35 -2.86 -15.22
CA VAL A 327 4.69 -4.29 -15.38
C VAL A 327 4.27 -5.08 -14.14
N GLY A 328 4.62 -4.60 -12.95
CA GLY A 328 4.22 -5.23 -11.68
C GLY A 328 2.70 -5.32 -11.53
N ASN A 329 1.98 -4.25 -11.85
CA ASN A 329 0.52 -4.20 -11.80
C ASN A 329 -0.13 -5.19 -12.77
N ARG A 330 0.46 -5.41 -13.96
CA ARG A 330 -0.01 -6.45 -14.88
C ARG A 330 0.07 -7.85 -14.27
N PHE A 331 1.21 -8.20 -13.66
CA PHE A 331 1.36 -9.49 -12.99
C PHE A 331 0.43 -9.62 -11.78
N SER A 332 0.28 -8.56 -10.98
CA SER A 332 -0.66 -8.52 -9.86
C SER A 332 -2.09 -8.82 -10.33
N ARG A 333 -2.55 -8.19 -11.42
CA ARG A 333 -3.88 -8.45 -11.98
C ARG A 333 -4.06 -9.88 -12.46
N GLN A 334 -3.02 -10.48 -13.04
CA GLN A 334 -3.05 -11.90 -13.43
C GLN A 334 -3.16 -12.81 -12.21
N TYR A 335 -2.44 -12.50 -11.13
CA TYR A 335 -2.47 -13.24 -9.87
C TYR A 335 -3.85 -13.20 -9.19
N GLU A 336 -4.61 -12.13 -9.36
CA GLU A 336 -6.01 -12.07 -8.93
C GLU A 336 -6.88 -13.09 -9.66
N TYR A 337 -6.79 -13.17 -11.00
CA TYR A 337 -7.54 -14.16 -11.78
C TYR A 337 -7.15 -15.60 -11.44
N GLU A 338 -5.85 -15.85 -11.22
CA GLU A 338 -5.37 -17.17 -10.78
C GLU A 338 -5.91 -17.56 -9.39
N ALA A 339 -6.06 -16.58 -8.49
CA ALA A 339 -6.60 -16.78 -7.16
C ALA A 339 -8.13 -16.96 -7.16
N ASP A 340 -8.86 -16.16 -7.95
CA ASP A 340 -10.30 -16.35 -8.19
C ASP A 340 -10.58 -17.74 -8.76
N GLY A 341 -9.81 -18.15 -9.78
CA GLY A 341 -9.91 -19.49 -10.36
C GLY A 341 -9.62 -20.61 -9.36
N TYR A 342 -8.62 -20.43 -8.50
CA TYR A 342 -8.34 -21.38 -7.42
C TYR A 342 -9.50 -21.47 -6.42
N ALA A 343 -10.05 -20.33 -6.00
CA ALA A 343 -11.15 -20.28 -5.03
C ALA A 343 -12.37 -21.05 -5.55
N VAL A 344 -12.80 -20.75 -6.77
CA VAL A 344 -13.96 -21.40 -7.40
C VAL A 344 -13.71 -22.90 -7.58
N ALA A 345 -12.54 -23.29 -8.08
CA ALA A 345 -12.21 -24.68 -8.36
C ALA A 345 -12.12 -25.56 -7.10
N THR A 346 -11.75 -24.98 -5.95
CA THR A 346 -11.53 -25.75 -4.71
C THR A 346 -12.69 -25.68 -3.72
N THR A 347 -13.56 -24.69 -3.83
CA THR A 347 -14.73 -24.54 -2.95
C THR A 347 -16.06 -24.85 -3.64
N GLY A 348 -16.16 -24.63 -4.95
CA GLY A 348 -17.45 -24.57 -5.65
C GLY A 348 -18.28 -23.32 -5.36
N LEU A 349 -17.79 -22.40 -4.52
CA LEU A 349 -18.51 -21.22 -4.01
C LEU A 349 -18.32 -19.98 -4.90
N GLY A 350 -18.48 -20.16 -6.22
CA GLY A 350 -18.37 -19.07 -7.19
C GLY A 350 -19.40 -17.95 -6.98
N PRO A 351 -20.70 -18.25 -6.78
CA PRO A 351 -21.72 -17.25 -6.48
C PRO A 351 -21.44 -16.45 -5.21
N GLU A 352 -20.94 -17.11 -4.15
CA GLU A 352 -20.63 -16.50 -2.86
C GLU A 352 -19.38 -15.63 -2.94
N LEU A 353 -18.36 -16.03 -3.73
CA LEU A 353 -17.23 -15.16 -4.04
C LEU A 353 -17.68 -13.88 -4.75
N ILE A 354 -18.54 -14.01 -5.77
CA ILE A 354 -19.12 -12.86 -6.49
C ILE A 354 -19.90 -11.97 -5.52
N MET A 355 -20.73 -12.54 -4.64
CA MET A 355 -21.49 -11.78 -3.65
C MET A 355 -20.58 -11.06 -2.65
N GLY A 356 -19.53 -11.73 -2.18
CA GLY A 356 -18.49 -11.15 -1.32
C GLY A 356 -17.81 -9.95 -1.98
N LEU A 357 -17.37 -10.09 -3.24
CA LEU A 357 -16.78 -8.98 -4.01
C LEU A 357 -17.75 -7.81 -4.17
N LYS A 358 -19.03 -8.08 -4.46
CA LYS A 358 -20.07 -7.05 -4.58
C LYS A 358 -20.26 -6.29 -3.26
N LYS A 359 -20.33 -7.00 -2.14
CA LYS A 359 -20.43 -6.41 -0.78
C LYS A 359 -19.19 -5.59 -0.40
N LEU A 360 -17.99 -6.06 -0.74
CA LEU A 360 -16.73 -5.32 -0.56
C LEU A 360 -16.76 -4.00 -1.32
N CYS A 361 -17.11 -4.03 -2.61
CA CYS A 361 -17.19 -2.83 -3.44
C CYS A 361 -18.20 -1.82 -2.90
N ARG A 362 -19.39 -2.28 -2.48
CA ARG A 362 -20.41 -1.43 -1.85
C ARG A 362 -19.91 -0.77 -0.58
N ALA A 363 -19.40 -1.56 0.36
CA ALA A 363 -18.99 -1.06 1.66
C ALA A 363 -17.76 -0.14 1.59
N ASN A 364 -16.86 -0.37 0.63
CA ASN A 364 -15.66 0.44 0.43
C ASN A 364 -15.89 1.62 -0.55
N MET A 365 -17.09 1.78 -1.10
CA MET A 365 -17.45 2.77 -2.12
C MET A 365 -16.47 2.76 -3.31
N SER A 366 -16.11 1.56 -3.77
CA SER A 366 -15.17 1.37 -4.87
C SER A 366 -15.74 1.88 -6.21
N ASN A 367 -14.89 2.44 -7.06
CA ASN A 367 -15.29 2.85 -8.41
C ASN A 367 -15.55 1.60 -9.28
N LEU A 368 -16.78 1.47 -9.80
CA LEU A 368 -17.21 0.31 -10.62
C LEU A 368 -16.84 0.46 -12.10
N THR A 369 -16.65 1.70 -12.59
CA THR A 369 -16.40 2.01 -14.00
C THR A 369 -15.11 2.82 -14.19
N PRO A 370 -13.95 2.30 -13.74
CA PRO A 370 -12.68 3.01 -13.88
C PRO A 370 -12.24 3.10 -15.34
N HIS A 371 -11.61 4.21 -15.70
CA HIS A 371 -11.08 4.41 -17.05
C HIS A 371 -9.93 3.42 -17.33
N PRO A 372 -9.84 2.79 -18.53
CA PRO A 372 -8.82 1.78 -18.84
C PRO A 372 -7.38 2.23 -18.60
N LEU A 373 -7.06 3.50 -18.90
CA LEU A 373 -5.73 4.06 -18.63
C LEU A 373 -5.39 4.12 -17.13
N GLN A 374 -6.39 4.38 -16.27
CA GLN A 374 -6.19 4.33 -14.83
C GLN A 374 -5.93 2.90 -14.36
N VAL A 375 -6.67 1.93 -14.92
CA VAL A 375 -6.46 0.51 -14.64
C VAL A 375 -5.05 0.07 -15.04
N LEU A 376 -4.59 0.47 -16.23
CA LEU A 376 -3.26 0.14 -16.73
C LEU A 376 -2.15 0.65 -15.79
N LEU A 377 -2.24 1.92 -15.38
CA LEU A 377 -1.17 2.61 -14.67
C LEU A 377 -1.17 2.35 -13.16
N GLN A 378 -2.34 2.24 -12.53
CA GLN A 378 -2.45 2.32 -11.06
C GLN A 378 -3.09 1.09 -10.41
N TYR A 379 -3.89 0.30 -11.13
CA TYR A 379 -4.65 -0.78 -10.50
C TYR A 379 -3.81 -2.06 -10.39
N SER A 380 -3.57 -2.50 -9.15
CA SER A 380 -3.01 -3.82 -8.85
C SER A 380 -4.03 -4.96 -8.97
N HIS A 381 -5.33 -4.64 -8.88
CA HIS A 381 -6.44 -5.59 -9.01
C HIS A 381 -7.24 -5.28 -10.29
N PRO A 382 -7.76 -6.29 -11.00
CA PRO A 382 -8.67 -6.04 -12.12
C PRO A 382 -9.96 -5.37 -11.64
N PRO A 383 -10.62 -4.57 -12.48
CA PRO A 383 -11.96 -4.06 -12.19
C PRO A 383 -12.91 -5.20 -11.80
N VAL A 384 -13.74 -4.95 -10.79
CA VAL A 384 -14.60 -5.99 -10.21
C VAL A 384 -15.53 -6.65 -11.24
N LEU A 385 -16.03 -5.89 -12.22
CA LEU A 385 -16.86 -6.43 -13.30
C LEU A 385 -16.12 -7.50 -14.13
N GLN A 386 -14.83 -7.28 -14.42
CA GLN A 386 -14.00 -8.25 -15.14
C GLN A 386 -13.76 -9.51 -14.31
N ARG A 387 -13.58 -9.36 -12.99
CA ARG A 387 -13.45 -10.50 -12.07
C ARG A 387 -14.74 -11.32 -12.02
N ILE A 388 -15.89 -10.66 -11.89
CA ILE A 388 -17.20 -11.34 -11.86
C ILE A 388 -17.43 -12.12 -13.16
N GLU A 389 -17.15 -11.50 -14.31
CA GLU A 389 -17.25 -12.18 -15.61
C GLU A 389 -16.34 -13.40 -15.68
N ALA A 390 -15.06 -13.25 -15.30
CA ALA A 390 -14.11 -14.36 -15.26
C ALA A 390 -14.60 -15.49 -14.34
N ILE A 391 -15.10 -15.19 -13.14
CA ILE A 391 -15.63 -16.18 -12.19
C ILE A 391 -16.81 -16.95 -12.80
N LYS A 392 -17.74 -16.28 -13.48
CA LYS A 392 -18.89 -16.94 -14.13
C LYS A 392 -18.50 -17.89 -15.26
N THR A 393 -17.38 -17.63 -15.93
CA THR A 393 -16.89 -18.51 -17.01
C THR A 393 -16.18 -19.77 -16.51
N ILE A 394 -15.78 -19.81 -15.24
CA ILE A 394 -15.15 -20.98 -14.65
C ILE A 394 -16.23 -22.05 -14.46
N LYS A 395 -16.21 -23.07 -15.32
CA LYS A 395 -17.03 -24.27 -15.13
C LYS A 395 -16.64 -24.90 -13.79
N THR A 396 -17.55 -24.88 -12.82
CA THR A 396 -17.44 -25.71 -11.63
C THR A 396 -17.42 -27.16 -12.10
N GLY A 397 -16.30 -27.85 -11.88
CA GLY A 397 -16.21 -29.28 -12.18
C GLY A 397 -17.30 -30.00 -11.40
N THR A 398 -18.22 -30.64 -12.12
CA THR A 398 -19.17 -31.63 -11.58
C THR A 398 -18.44 -32.84 -11.05
#